data_AF-A0A9D9E9V4-F1
#
_entry.id   AF-A0A9D9E9V4-F1
#
_cell.length_a   1.000
_cell.length_b   1.000
_cell.length_c   1.000
_cell.angle_alpha   90.00
_cell.angle_beta   90.00
_cell.angle_gamma   90.00
#
_symmetry.space_group_name_H-M   'P 1'
#
loop_
_entity.id
_entity.type
_entity.pdbx_description
1 polymer ?
#
loop_
_entity_poly.entity_id
_entity_poly.type
_entity_poly.pdbx_seq_one_letter_code
_entity_poly.pdbx_strand_id
1 'polypeptide(L)'
;MDVLAMPFGKIYDLLVQKVVRKCGDGADVDRATLWLTGYAKEALDEAKASPVSYGDFFRQAPEPNPLRLEIVGKVCGVSVADIEDGLWRDVRTLDLIVDRLAKGRRLDAILPH
;
A
#
# COMPACT_ATOMS: atom_id res chain seq x y z
N MET A 1 12.56 15.91 -1.31
CA MET A 1 12.96 14.50 -1.20
C MET A 1 11.87 13.69 -1.87
N ASP A 2 12.20 12.96 -2.93
CA ASP A 2 11.22 12.17 -3.68
C ASP A 2 10.97 10.83 -2.95
N VAL A 3 9.74 10.64 -2.46
CA VAL A 3 9.35 9.42 -1.74
C VAL A 3 9.47 8.18 -2.63
N LEU A 4 9.31 8.33 -3.94
CA LEU A 4 9.40 7.21 -4.88
C LEU A 4 10.82 6.66 -5.00
N ALA A 5 11.84 7.48 -4.73
CA ALA A 5 13.25 7.07 -4.77
C ALA A 5 13.74 6.42 -3.46
N MET A 6 12.94 6.44 -2.40
CA MET A 6 13.34 5.85 -1.11
C MET A 6 13.24 4.32 -1.15
N PRO A 7 14.05 3.59 -0.36
CA PRO A 7 13.96 2.14 -0.28
C PRO A 7 12.57 1.68 0.18
N PHE A 8 11.97 0.74 -0.56
CA PHE A 8 10.64 0.20 -0.29
C PHE A 8 10.52 -0.31 1.14
N GLY A 9 11.43 -1.19 1.57
CA GLY A 9 11.38 -1.79 2.91
C GLY A 9 11.31 -0.76 4.05
N LYS A 10 12.03 0.37 3.92
CA LYS A 10 11.98 1.44 4.94
C LYS A 10 10.62 2.12 5.02
N ILE A 11 10.00 2.41 3.87
CA ILE A 11 8.65 3.00 3.86
C ILE A 11 7.63 1.98 4.35
N TYR A 12 7.75 0.74 3.88
CA TYR A 12 6.85 -0.35 4.23
C TYR A 12 6.82 -0.61 5.73
N ASP A 13 7.98 -0.66 6.38
CA ASP A 13 8.08 -0.83 7.83
C ASP A 13 7.38 0.29 8.60
N LEU A 14 7.40 1.52 8.11
CA LEU A 14 6.68 2.64 8.71
C LEU A 14 5.15 2.48 8.58
N LEU A 15 4.67 1.95 7.45
CA LEU A 15 3.25 1.64 7.25
C LEU A 15 2.78 0.54 8.20
N VAL A 16 3.55 -0.55 8.31
CA VAL A 16 3.27 -1.66 9.24
C VAL A 16 3.26 -1.15 10.68
N GLN A 17 4.28 -0.41 11.10
CA GLN A 17 4.35 0.16 12.45
C GLN A 17 3.18 1.10 12.76
N LYS A 18 2.67 1.86 11.78
CA LYS A 18 1.49 2.71 11.96
C LYS A 18 0.28 1.89 12.37
N VAL A 19 0.03 0.74 11.73
CA VAL A 19 -1.10 -0.14 12.05
C VAL A 19 -0.86 -0.88 13.36
N VAL A 20 0.32 -1.46 13.56
CA VAL A 20 0.67 -2.19 14.81
C VAL A 20 0.48 -1.30 16.05
N ARG A 21 0.92 -0.03 15.99
CA ARG A 21 0.74 0.93 17.10
C ARG A 21 -0.72 1.24 17.44
N LYS A 22 -1.66 1.03 16.52
CA LYS A 22 -3.07 1.38 16.68
C LYS A 22 -3.98 0.16 16.88
N CYS A 23 -3.63 -0.98 16.28
CA CYS A 23 -4.48 -2.15 16.18
C CYS A 23 -3.81 -3.45 16.63
N GLY A 24 -2.53 -3.42 17.00
CA GLY A 24 -1.81 -4.56 17.58
C GLY A 24 -1.20 -5.55 16.58
N ASP A 25 -1.68 -5.59 15.33
CA ASP A 25 -1.19 -6.49 14.28
C ASP A 25 -1.00 -5.74 12.95
N GLY A 26 -0.01 -6.16 12.16
CA GLY A 26 0.35 -5.63 10.85
C GLY A 26 0.05 -6.56 9.67
N ALA A 27 -0.42 -7.79 9.92
CA ALA A 27 -0.66 -8.80 8.86
C ALA A 27 -1.63 -8.32 7.76
N ASP A 28 -2.60 -7.46 8.10
CA ASP A 28 -3.52 -6.88 7.12
C ASP A 28 -2.85 -5.89 6.15
N VAL A 29 -1.68 -5.33 6.50
CA VAL A 29 -0.88 -4.50 5.58
C VAL A 29 -0.27 -5.37 4.49
N ASP A 30 0.28 -6.53 4.85
CA ASP A 30 0.78 -7.51 3.90
C ASP A 30 -0.35 -7.94 2.96
N ARG A 31 -1.50 -8.38 3.51
CA ARG A 31 -2.67 -8.78 2.71
C ARG A 31 -3.16 -7.69 1.76
N ALA A 32 -3.25 -6.44 2.23
CA ALA A 32 -3.61 -5.30 1.40
C ALA A 32 -2.61 -5.06 0.26
N THR A 33 -1.31 -5.21 0.55
CA THR A 33 -0.25 -4.99 -0.42
C THR A 33 -0.27 -6.06 -1.52
N LEU A 34 -0.41 -7.33 -1.14
CA LEU A 34 -0.53 -8.43 -2.09
C LEU A 34 -1.80 -8.27 -2.95
N TRP A 35 -2.95 -7.95 -2.33
CA TRP A 35 -4.19 -7.70 -3.05
C TRP A 35 -4.07 -6.55 -4.05
N LEU A 36 -3.35 -5.48 -3.70
CA LEU A 36 -3.20 -4.29 -4.54
C LEU A 36 -2.32 -4.54 -5.76
N THR A 37 -1.23 -5.28 -5.58
CA THR A 37 -0.11 -5.38 -6.53
C THR A 37 -0.07 -6.69 -7.31
N GLY A 38 -0.72 -7.74 -6.78
CA GLY A 38 -0.63 -9.09 -7.32
C GLY A 38 0.66 -9.83 -6.95
N TYR A 39 1.53 -9.25 -6.11
CA TYR A 39 2.71 -9.98 -5.63
C TYR A 39 2.30 -11.22 -4.82
N ALA A 40 3.14 -12.26 -4.90
CA ALA A 40 3.14 -13.34 -3.92
C ALA A 40 3.85 -12.89 -2.63
N LYS A 41 3.60 -13.61 -1.52
CA LYS A 41 4.16 -13.26 -0.21
C LYS A 41 5.70 -13.28 -0.22
N GLU A 42 6.28 -14.24 -0.91
CA GLU A 42 7.72 -14.42 -1.03
C GLU A 42 8.37 -13.24 -1.75
N ALA A 43 7.73 -12.74 -2.82
CA ALA A 43 8.20 -11.58 -3.58
C ALA A 43 8.09 -10.29 -2.75
N LEU A 44 7.04 -10.15 -1.93
CA LEU A 44 6.94 -9.03 -0.99
C LEU A 44 8.06 -9.07 0.06
N ASP A 45 8.36 -10.25 0.62
CA ASP A 45 9.44 -10.39 1.61
C ASP A 45 10.82 -10.12 1.00
N GLU A 46 11.06 -10.56 -0.22
CA GLU A 46 12.27 -10.23 -0.98
C GLU A 46 12.37 -8.71 -1.22
N ALA A 47 11.28 -8.08 -1.68
CA ALA A 47 11.24 -6.64 -1.90
C ALA A 47 11.58 -5.85 -0.62
N LYS A 48 11.06 -6.27 0.54
CA LYS A 48 11.35 -5.66 1.85
C LYS A 48 12.84 -5.72 2.22
N ALA A 49 13.53 -6.80 1.85
CA ALA A 49 14.96 -6.98 2.13
C ALA A 49 15.88 -6.39 1.05
N SER A 50 15.35 -6.09 -0.13
CA SER A 50 16.09 -5.58 -1.29
C SER A 50 16.26 -4.04 -1.26
N PRO A 51 17.17 -3.48 -2.08
CA PRO A 51 17.30 -2.04 -2.26
C PRO A 51 16.26 -1.44 -3.23
N VAL A 52 15.21 -2.17 -3.63
CA VAL A 52 14.20 -1.68 -4.58
C VAL A 52 13.58 -0.37 -4.08
N SER A 53 13.43 0.59 -5.00
CA SER A 53 12.80 1.87 -4.67
C SER A 53 11.29 1.68 -4.48
N TYR A 54 10.66 2.54 -3.69
CA TYR A 54 9.22 2.49 -3.48
C TYR A 54 8.45 2.65 -4.79
N GLY A 55 8.90 3.54 -5.69
CA GLY A 55 8.32 3.69 -7.01
C GLY A 55 8.49 2.45 -7.88
N ASP A 56 9.68 1.85 -7.89
CA ASP A 56 9.94 0.67 -8.72
C ASP A 56 9.19 -0.56 -8.24
N PHE A 57 8.99 -0.72 -6.92
CA PHE A 57 8.15 -1.78 -6.37
C PHE A 57 6.75 -1.78 -7.00
N PHE A 58 6.11 -0.61 -7.09
CA PHE A 58 4.80 -0.47 -7.72
C PHE A 58 4.85 -0.58 -9.24
N ARG A 59 5.88 -0.06 -9.91
CA ARG A 59 6.05 -0.22 -11.37
C ARG A 59 6.24 -1.69 -11.78
N GLN A 60 6.86 -2.49 -10.92
CA GLN A 60 7.15 -3.90 -11.15
C GLN A 60 6.02 -4.83 -10.65
N ALA A 61 4.93 -4.27 -10.12
CA ALA A 61 3.79 -5.04 -9.65
C ALA A 61 3.28 -5.98 -10.77
N PRO A 62 3.22 -7.30 -10.54
CA PRO A 62 3.01 -8.28 -11.61
C PRO A 62 1.59 -8.27 -12.16
N GLU A 63 0.58 -8.08 -11.30
CA GLU A 63 -0.82 -8.06 -11.68
C GLU A 63 -1.60 -7.11 -10.75
N PRO A 64 -1.51 -5.78 -10.98
CA PRO A 64 -2.23 -4.81 -10.16
C PRO A 64 -3.74 -5.03 -10.26
N ASN A 65 -4.40 -5.24 -9.12
CA ASN A 65 -5.81 -5.61 -9.09
C ASN A 65 -6.68 -4.49 -9.70
N PRO A 66 -7.57 -4.78 -10.68
CA PRO A 66 -8.40 -3.75 -11.32
C PRO A 66 -9.35 -3.06 -10.34
N LEU A 67 -9.83 -3.78 -9.31
CA LEU A 67 -10.73 -3.23 -8.28
C LEU A 67 -10.04 -2.19 -7.39
N ARG A 68 -8.71 -2.05 -7.45
CA ARG A 68 -8.00 -0.98 -6.73
C ARG A 68 -8.50 0.41 -7.12
N LEU A 69 -9.04 0.57 -8.33
CA LEU A 69 -9.61 1.84 -8.80
C LEU A 69 -10.88 2.24 -8.05
N GLU A 70 -11.57 1.29 -7.42
CA GLU A 70 -12.77 1.52 -6.60
C GLU A 70 -12.42 2.02 -5.19
N ILE A 71 -11.15 1.92 -4.79
CA ILE A 71 -10.68 2.47 -3.52
C ILE A 71 -10.62 4.00 -3.62
N VAL A 72 -11.71 4.65 -3.21
CA VAL A 72 -11.85 6.11 -3.22
C VAL A 72 -11.81 6.68 -1.80
N GLY A 73 -11.31 7.90 -1.65
CA GLY A 73 -11.25 8.60 -0.37
C GLY A 73 -10.13 9.62 -0.31
N LYS A 74 -9.99 10.30 0.85
CA LYS A 74 -8.94 11.29 1.08
C LYS A 74 -7.86 10.75 2.01
N VAL A 75 -6.60 10.92 1.62
CA VAL A 75 -5.41 10.60 2.43
C VAL A 75 -4.29 11.59 2.08
N CYS A 76 -3.44 11.93 3.06
CA CYS A 76 -2.32 12.86 2.84
C CYS A 76 -2.72 14.21 2.18
N GLY A 77 -3.94 14.70 2.46
CA GLY A 77 -4.44 15.96 1.91
C GLY A 77 -5.00 15.89 0.48
N VAL A 78 -4.94 14.73 -0.18
CA VAL A 78 -5.41 14.54 -1.56
C VAL A 78 -6.52 13.49 -1.65
N SER A 79 -7.33 13.57 -2.70
CA SER A 79 -8.36 12.58 -3.04
C SER A 79 -7.73 11.55 -3.99
N VAL A 80 -7.75 10.27 -3.63
CA VAL A 80 -7.12 9.20 -4.42
C VAL A 80 -7.75 9.06 -5.80
N ALA A 81 -9.06 9.31 -5.90
CA ALA A 81 -9.79 9.21 -7.16
C ALA A 81 -9.34 10.26 -8.20
N ASP A 82 -8.84 11.40 -7.73
CA ASP A 82 -8.48 12.57 -8.55
C ASP A 82 -7.00 12.57 -8.97
N ILE A 83 -6.23 11.54 -8.59
CA ILE A 83 -4.82 11.40 -8.97
C ILE A 83 -4.74 10.82 -10.38
N GLU A 84 -4.21 11.61 -11.32
CA GLU A 84 -4.05 11.22 -12.73
C GLU A 84 -2.87 10.28 -12.95
N ASP A 85 -1.75 10.50 -12.24
CA ASP A 85 -0.58 9.64 -12.34
C ASP A 85 -0.87 8.29 -11.67
N GLY A 86 -0.91 7.22 -12.47
CA GLY A 86 -1.27 5.88 -12.00
C GLY A 86 -0.35 5.33 -10.91
N LEU A 87 0.96 5.64 -10.98
CA LEU A 87 1.91 5.21 -9.95
C LEU A 87 1.61 5.92 -8.62
N TRP A 88 1.41 7.23 -8.65
CA TRP A 88 1.03 7.99 -7.47
C TRP A 88 -0.34 7.57 -6.92
N ARG A 89 -1.28 7.22 -7.80
CA ARG A 89 -2.59 6.69 -7.40
C ARG A 89 -2.45 5.38 -6.66
N ASP A 90 -1.62 4.45 -7.13
CA ASP A 90 -1.40 3.16 -6.47
C ASP A 90 -0.70 3.34 -5.11
N VAL A 91 0.31 4.22 -5.05
CA VAL A 91 0.96 4.61 -3.79
C VAL A 91 -0.05 5.17 -2.77
N ARG A 92 -0.92 6.10 -3.19
CA ARG A 92 -1.92 6.69 -2.28
C ARG A 92 -3.09 5.77 -1.98
N THR A 93 -3.36 4.79 -2.85
CA THR A 93 -4.31 3.72 -2.57
C THR A 93 -3.83 2.89 -1.39
N LEU A 94 -2.56 2.48 -1.36
CA LEU A 94 -1.99 1.76 -0.22
C LEU A 94 -2.05 2.61 1.06
N ASP A 95 -1.64 3.89 0.99
CA ASP A 95 -1.72 4.80 2.13
C ASP A 95 -3.14 4.91 2.71
N LEU A 96 -4.15 4.97 1.83
CA LEU A 96 -5.56 5.06 2.22
C LEU A 96 -6.04 3.77 2.89
N ILE A 97 -5.66 2.60 2.39
CA ILE A 97 -5.99 1.31 3.02
C ILE A 97 -5.34 1.23 4.40
N VAL A 98 -4.04 1.55 4.50
CA VAL A 98 -3.29 1.57 5.76
C VAL A 98 -3.89 2.56 6.76
N ASP A 99 -4.33 3.74 6.30
CA ASP A 99 -4.99 4.72 7.16
C ASP A 99 -6.31 4.22 7.73
N ARG A 100 -7.10 3.50 6.92
CA ARG A 100 -8.34 2.85 7.37
C ARG A 100 -8.06 1.73 8.36
N LEU A 101 -7.06 0.89 8.09
CA LEU A 101 -6.62 -0.16 9.02
C LEU A 101 -6.21 0.45 10.37
N ALA A 102 -5.37 1.50 10.36
CA ALA A 102 -4.94 2.19 11.56
C ALA A 102 -6.08 2.93 12.32
N LYS A 103 -7.24 3.10 11.69
CA LYS A 103 -8.48 3.59 12.31
C LYS A 103 -9.39 2.46 12.83
N GLY A 104 -8.91 1.21 12.84
CA GLY A 104 -9.62 0.03 13.33
C GLY A 104 -10.63 -0.57 12.36
N ARG A 105 -10.59 -0.19 11.07
CA ARG A 105 -11.44 -0.81 10.05
C ARG A 105 -10.89 -2.19 9.69
N ARG A 106 -11.77 -3.18 9.57
CA ARG A 106 -11.41 -4.53 9.09
C ARG A 106 -11.07 -4.50 7.60
N LEU A 107 -10.07 -5.26 7.17
CA LEU A 107 -9.64 -5.32 5.77
C LEU A 107 -10.77 -5.69 4.81
N ASP A 108 -11.59 -6.68 5.15
CA ASP A 108 -12.71 -7.14 4.30
C ASP A 108 -13.81 -6.07 4.10
N ALA A 109 -13.85 -5.04 4.95
CA ALA A 109 -14.74 -3.89 4.84
C ALA A 109 -14.08 -2.69 4.13
N ILE A 110 -12.80 -2.81 3.77
CA ILE A 110 -12.04 -1.81 3.02
C ILE A 110 -11.92 -2.23 1.56
N LEU A 111 -11.60 -3.50 1.32
CA LEU A 111 -11.40 -4.06 -0.02
C LEU A 111 -12.75 -4.40 -0.67
N PRO A 112 -12.97 -4.02 -1.95
CA PRO A 112 -14.10 -4.48 -2.74
C PRO A 112 -13.94 -5.97 -3.10
N HIS A 113 -15.07 -6.62 -3.42
CA HIS A 113 -15.18 -8.04 -3.77
C HIS A 113 -15.92 -8.22 -5.09
#